data_AF-A0A2P5MQQ5-F1
#
_entry.id   AF-A0A2P5MQQ5-F1
#
_cell.length_a   1.000
_cell.length_b   1.000
_cell.length_c   1.000
_cell.angle_alpha   90.00
_cell.angle_beta   90.00
_cell.angle_gamma   90.00
#
_symmetry.space_group_name_H-M   'P 1'
#
loop_
_entity.id
_entity.type
_entity.pdbx_description
1 polymer ?
#
loop_
_entity_poly.entity_id
_entity_poly.type
_entity_poly.pdbx_seq_one_letter_code
_entity_poly.pdbx_strand_id
1 'polypeptide(L)'
;MHINLSPEIEHYLQLKVGTGFYSNASEVVRDAIRRMWEEDKKLEKLRSAIQLGDEQLDQGEGQPYSSSLLEVITEKAFKNADIGKKISHDVTG
;
A
#
# COMPACT_ATOMS: atom_id res chain seq x y z
N MET A 1 -15.64 -4.95 -24.09
CA MET A 1 -16.51 -5.57 -23.08
C MET A 1 -17.60 -4.57 -22.74
N HIS A 2 -18.86 -4.99 -22.73
CA HIS A 2 -19.98 -4.14 -22.28
C HIS A 2 -20.38 -4.57 -20.89
N ILE A 3 -20.38 -3.63 -19.95
CA ILE A 3 -20.77 -3.83 -18.56
C ILE A 3 -21.98 -2.94 -18.34
N ASN A 4 -23.08 -3.53 -17.88
CA ASN A 4 -24.27 -2.78 -17.51
C ASN A 4 -24.07 -2.24 -16.10
N LEU A 5 -24.18 -0.92 -15.95
CA LEU A 5 -24.06 -0.24 -14.67
C LEU A 5 -25.45 0.16 -14.17
N SER A 6 -25.58 0.34 -12.86
CA SER A 6 -26.81 0.90 -12.31
C SER A 6 -26.92 2.39 -12.68
N PRO A 7 -28.14 2.95 -12.79
CA PRO A 7 -28.33 4.37 -13.11
C PRO A 7 -27.57 5.31 -12.18
N GLU A 8 -27.42 4.95 -10.91
CA GLU A 8 -26.71 5.73 -9.90
C GLU A 8 -25.21 5.81 -10.22
N ILE A 9 -24.61 4.70 -10.65
CA ILE A 9 -23.20 4.65 -11.05
C ILE A 9 -22.99 5.44 -12.34
N GLU A 10 -23.87 5.27 -13.33
CA GLU A 10 -23.80 6.04 -14.57
C GLU A 10 -23.88 7.55 -14.31
N HIS A 11 -24.79 7.98 -13.44
CA HIS A 11 -24.91 9.37 -13.03
C HIS A 11 -23.62 9.88 -12.35
N TYR A 12 -23.05 9.08 -11.44
CA TYR A 12 -21.78 9.42 -10.81
C TYR A 12 -20.63 9.57 -11.81
N LEU A 13 -20.53 8.67 -12.80
CA LEU A 13 -19.53 8.76 -13.86
C LEU A 13 -19.71 10.03 -14.70
N GLN A 14 -20.96 10.38 -15.04
CA GLN A 14 -21.28 11.63 -15.75
C GLN A 14 -20.87 12.87 -14.94
N LEU A 15 -21.13 12.89 -13.62
CA LEU A 15 -20.69 13.99 -12.75
C LEU A 15 -19.16 14.14 -12.76
N LYS A 16 -18.41 13.03 -12.74
CA LYS A 16 -16.93 13.06 -12.80
C LYS A 16 -16.40 13.55 -14.15
N VAL A 17 -17.05 13.20 -15.25
CA VAL A 17 -16.70 13.77 -16.57
C VAL A 17 -17.04 15.27 -16.61
N GLY A 18 -18.20 15.66 -16.05
CA GLY A 18 -18.66 17.05 -15.98
C GLY A 18 -17.73 18.01 -15.24
N THR A 19 -16.81 17.52 -14.40
CA THR A 19 -15.79 18.37 -13.76
C THR A 19 -14.67 18.79 -14.72
N GLY A 20 -14.58 18.17 -15.91
CA GLY A 20 -13.52 18.41 -16.90
C GLY A 20 -12.17 17.72 -16.59
N PHE A 21 -12.07 16.93 -15.51
CA PHE A 21 -10.85 16.18 -15.17
C PHE A 21 -10.69 14.88 -15.98
N TYR A 22 -11.79 14.38 -16.54
CA TYR A 22 -11.84 13.16 -17.34
C TYR A 22 -12.53 13.45 -18.67
N SER A 23 -12.05 12.84 -19.74
CA SER A 23 -12.58 13.04 -21.09
C SER A 23 -13.82 12.19 -21.38
N ASN A 24 -13.98 11.06 -20.69
CA ASN A 24 -15.12 10.14 -20.83
C ASN A 24 -15.27 9.20 -19.64
N ALA A 25 -16.42 8.53 -19.55
CA ALA A 25 -16.74 7.59 -18.48
C ALA A 25 -15.77 6.40 -18.41
N SER A 26 -15.28 5.89 -19.56
CA SER A 26 -14.32 4.79 -19.60
C SER A 26 -12.99 5.15 -18.93
N GLU A 27 -12.59 6.41 -18.96
CA GLU A 27 -11.39 6.89 -18.26
C GLU A 27 -11.59 6.90 -16.75
N VAL A 28 -12.75 7.36 -16.27
CA VAL A 28 -13.11 7.32 -14.84
C VAL A 28 -13.11 5.89 -14.33
N VAL A 29 -13.69 4.95 -15.09
CA VAL A 29 -13.71 3.52 -14.74
C VAL A 29 -12.30 2.95 -14.69
N ARG A 30 -11.44 3.25 -15.67
CA ARG A 30 -10.04 2.79 -15.65
C ARG A 30 -9.28 3.33 -14.44
N ASP A 31 -9.47 4.59 -14.09
CA ASP A 31 -8.83 5.19 -12.91
C ASP A 31 -9.30 4.51 -11.61
N ALA A 32 -10.60 4.26 -11.48
CA ALA A 32 -11.16 3.55 -10.33
C ALA A 32 -10.62 2.12 -10.20
N ILE A 33 -10.60 1.35 -11.30
CA ILE A 33 -10.05 -0.02 -11.31
C ILE A 33 -8.55 -0.01 -10.99
N ARG A 34 -7.79 0.95 -11.52
CA ARG A 34 -6.36 1.08 -11.20
C ARG A 34 -6.14 1.27 -9.71
N ARG A 35 -6.90 2.16 -9.07
CA ARG A 35 -6.83 2.38 -7.61
C ARG A 35 -7.21 1.13 -6.83
N MET A 36 -8.27 0.44 -7.24
CA MET A 36 -8.69 -0.84 -6.65
C MET A 36 -7.56 -1.89 -6.72
N TRP A 37 -6.90 -2.04 -7.88
CA TRP A 37 -5.76 -2.94 -8.02
C TRP A 37 -4.54 -2.53 -7.16
N GLU A 38 -4.29 -1.23 -7.02
CA GLU A 38 -3.23 -0.73 -6.14
C GLU A 38 -3.54 -1.04 -4.67
N GLU A 39 -4.79 -0.90 -4.25
CA GLU A 39 -5.27 -1.26 -2.90
C GLU A 39 -5.17 -2.77 -2.65
N ASP A 40 -5.63 -3.61 -3.58
CA ASP A 40 -5.52 -5.06 -3.50
C ASP A 40 -4.07 -5.51 -3.34
N LYS A 41 -3.15 -4.93 -4.14
CA LYS A 41 -1.72 -5.21 -4.06
C LYS A 41 -1.12 -4.79 -2.72
N LYS A 42 -1.52 -3.64 -2.17
CA LYS A 42 -1.05 -3.19 -0.85
C LYS A 42 -1.53 -4.11 0.26
N LEU A 43 -2.79 -4.54 0.19
CA LEU A 43 -3.36 -5.47 1.16
C LEU A 43 -2.67 -6.82 1.13
N GLU A 44 -2.38 -7.34 -0.07
CA GLU A 44 -1.65 -8.60 -0.23
C GLU A 44 -0.23 -8.51 0.34
N LYS A 45 0.51 -7.44 0.01
CA LYS A 45 1.85 -7.20 0.58
C LYS A 45 1.81 -7.15 2.12
N LEU A 46 0.83 -6.47 2.70
CA LEU A 46 0.68 -6.39 4.15
C LEU A 46 0.41 -7.76 4.76
N ARG A 47 -0.49 -8.56 4.17
CA ARG A 47 -0.78 -9.93 4.63
C ARG A 47 0.46 -10.81 4.58
N SER A 48 1.21 -10.76 3.49
CA SER A 48 2.45 -11.53 3.36
C SER A 48 3.50 -11.10 4.40
N ALA A 49 3.63 -9.80 4.69
CA ALA A 49 4.54 -9.31 5.72
C ALA A 49 4.13 -9.75 7.13
N ILE A 50 2.82 -9.76 7.44
CA ILE A 50 2.30 -10.27 8.72
C ILE A 50 2.59 -11.76 8.84
N GLN A 51 2.27 -12.55 7.82
CA GLN A 51 2.51 -13.99 7.83
C GLN A 51 3.99 -14.31 8.07
N LEU A 52 4.90 -13.60 7.40
CA LEU A 52 6.34 -13.74 7.65
C LEU A 52 6.70 -13.45 9.12
N GLY A 53 6.13 -12.39 9.69
CA GLY A 53 6.33 -12.05 11.11
C GLY A 53 5.81 -13.12 12.06
N ASP A 54 4.64 -13.69 11.79
CA ASP A 54 4.06 -14.79 12.58
C ASP A 54 4.97 -16.04 12.51
N GLU A 55 5.44 -16.41 11.33
CA GLU A 55 6.38 -17.52 11.13
C GLU A 55 7.70 -17.31 11.91
N GLN A 56 8.22 -16.08 11.93
CA GLN A 56 9.41 -15.72 12.72
C GLN A 56 9.16 -15.83 14.23
N LEU A 57 7.98 -15.41 14.70
CA LEU A 57 7.60 -15.55 16.12
C LEU A 57 7.48 -17.02 16.53
N ASP A 58 6.85 -17.86 15.69
CA ASP A 58 6.73 -19.30 15.94
C ASP A 58 8.11 -19.99 16.00
N GLN A 59 9.09 -19.47 15.27
CA GLN A 59 10.48 -19.94 15.31
C GLN A 59 11.29 -19.36 16.49
N GLY A 60 10.70 -18.46 17.28
CA GLY A 60 11.36 -17.82 18.42
C GLY A 60 12.35 -16.72 18.03
N GLU A 61 12.27 -16.18 16.81
CA GLU A 61 13.11 -15.08 16.35
C GLU A 61 12.65 -13.70 16.86
N GLY A 62 11.50 -13.66 17.55
CA GLY A 62 10.98 -12.46 18.19
C GLY A 62 11.84 -11.95 19.34
N GLN A 63 11.93 -10.63 19.49
CA GLN A 63 12.57 -9.99 20.64
C GLN A 63 11.54 -9.17 21.44
N PRO A 64 11.50 -9.30 22.78
CA PRO A 64 10.64 -8.47 23.60
C PRO A 64 10.95 -6.97 23.42
N TYR A 65 9.89 -6.18 23.29
CA TYR A 65 10.03 -4.73 23.24
C TYR A 65 10.58 -4.18 24.57
N SER A 66 11.55 -3.26 24.46
CA SER A 66 12.05 -2.47 25.58
C SER A 66 12.57 -1.12 25.08
N SER A 67 12.63 -0.12 25.97
CA SER A 67 13.18 1.20 25.63
C SER A 67 14.64 1.11 25.20
N SER A 68 15.45 0.27 25.85
CA SER A 68 16.84 0.05 25.47
C SER A 68 16.97 -0.60 24.08
N LEU A 69 16.08 -1.52 23.72
CA LEU A 69 16.03 -2.06 22.37
C LEU A 69 15.74 -0.98 21.34
N LEU A 70 14.78 -0.09 21.62
CA LEU A 70 14.44 1.04 20.75
C LEU A 70 15.62 1.99 20.54
N GLU A 71 16.38 2.29 21.59
CA GLU A 71 17.60 3.10 21.51
C GLU A 71 18.64 2.47 20.59
N VAL A 72 18.91 1.17 20.75
CA VAL A 72 19.89 0.42 19.93
C VAL A 72 19.51 0.41 18.45
N ILE A 73 18.24 0.11 18.13
CA ILE A 73 17.81 0.08 16.73
C ILE A 73 17.80 1.48 16.10
N THR A 74 17.54 2.53 16.89
CA THR A 74 17.58 3.92 16.45
C THR A 74 19.01 4.36 16.14
N GLU A 75 19.97 4.06 17.02
CA GLU A 75 21.39 4.35 16.78
C GLU A 75 21.89 3.63 15.51
N LYS A 76 21.52 2.37 15.33
CA LYS A 76 21.83 1.59 14.13
C LYS A 76 21.21 2.21 12.87
N ALA A 77 20.00 2.75 12.96
CA ALA A 77 19.34 3.41 11.82
C ALA A 77 20.09 4.67 11.38
N PHE A 78 20.54 5.52 12.32
CA PHE A 78 21.35 6.70 12.01
C PHE A 78 22.69 6.33 11.35
N LYS A 79 23.41 5.34 11.91
CA LYS A 79 24.66 4.86 11.30
C LYS A 79 24.45 4.35 9.87
N ASN A 80 23.36 3.62 9.63
CA ASN A 80 23.02 3.16 8.28
C ASN A 80 22.75 4.32 7.32
N ALA A 81 22.12 5.40 7.79
CA ALA A 81 21.87 6.60 7.00
C ALA A 81 23.19 7.33 6.67
N ASP A 82 24.09 7.47 7.64
CA ASP A 82 25.40 8.13 7.46
C ASP A 82 26.27 7.44 6.40
N ILE A 83 26.19 6.10 6.32
CA ILE A 83 26.91 5.32 5.30
C ILE A 83 26.14 5.18 3.98
N GLY A 84 24.98 5.85 3.84
CA GLY A 84 24.17 5.84 2.63
C GLY A 84 23.53 4.48 2.32
N LYS A 85 23.27 3.66 3.33
CA LYS A 85 22.59 2.36 3.14
C LYS A 85 21.20 2.60 2.56
N LYS A 86 20.90 1.94 1.43
CA LYS A 86 19.58 2.03 0.80
C LYS A 86 18.49 1.50 1.72
N ILE A 87 17.39 2.24 1.80
CA ILE A 87 16.17 1.83 2.48
C ILE A 87 15.52 0.71 1.65
N SER A 88 14.96 -0.30 2.31
CA SER A 88 14.25 -1.38 1.61
C SER A 88 13.06 -0.82 0.82
N HIS A 89 12.84 -1.35 -0.37
CA HIS A 89 11.67 -1.02 -1.19
C HIS A 89 10.36 -1.35 -0.47
N ASP A 90 10.39 -2.32 0.45
CA ASP A 90 9.22 -2.71 1.25
C ASP A 90 8.70 -1.58 2.16
N VAL A 91 9.54 -0.58 2.45
CA VAL A 91 9.20 0.55 3.34
C VAL A 91 8.99 1.85 2.56
N THR A 92 9.55 1.99 1.36
CA THR A 92 9.49 3.26 0.60
C THR A 92 8.24 3.41 -0.27
N GLY A 93 7.47 2.32 -0.47
CA GLY A 93 6.25 2.34 -1.30
C GLY A 93 6.53 2.30 -2.80
#